data_AF-A0A1G3WB77-F1
#
_entry.id   AF-A0A1G3WB77-F1
#
_cell.length_a   1.000
_cell.length_b   1.000
_cell.length_c   1.000
_cell.angle_alpha   90.00
_cell.angle_beta   90.00
_cell.angle_gamma   90.00
#
_symmetry.space_group_name_H-M   'P 1'
#
loop_
_entity.id
_entity.type
_entity.pdbx_description
1 polymer ?
#
loop_
_entity_poly.entity_id
_entity_poly.type
_entity_poly.pdbx_seq_one_letter_code
_entity_poly.pdbx_strand_id
1 'polypeptide(L)'
;MIISLFSEFVEFTHVKTLDHQIILFYEQNIDISFKDVILNVMSDTLTDLRLYASHHYATELERDQQLEVVRKLLKDIQFAQYFYLDDKIILKHNLIHITEELKKHILRKFTNDQTMLQSIKVYLESNQNSSLAAKNLYVHRNTLIQRLDKFKEITGFDVRDFNDAFPIYHLIK
;
A
#
# COMPACT_ATOMS: atom_id res chain seq x y z
N MET A 1 14.32 15.45 17.81
CA MET A 1 13.17 15.12 18.67
C MET A 1 12.25 14.11 18.01
N ILE A 2 11.64 14.38 16.84
CA ILE A 2 10.77 13.38 16.18
C ILE A 2 11.56 12.13 15.75
N ILE A 3 12.71 12.30 15.08
CA ILE A 3 13.55 11.16 14.63
C ILE A 3 13.95 10.27 15.82
N SER A 4 14.31 10.87 16.96
CA SER A 4 14.73 10.13 18.15
C SER A 4 13.62 9.27 18.74
N LEU A 5 12.37 9.78 18.75
CA LEU A 5 11.20 9.01 19.21
C LEU A 5 10.92 7.81 18.29
N PHE A 6 11.02 8.02 16.98
CA PHE A 6 10.84 6.94 16.01
C PHE A 6 11.97 5.89 16.07
N SER A 7 13.19 6.30 16.41
CA SER A 7 14.33 5.39 16.53
C SER A 7 14.28 4.46 17.74
N GLU A 8 13.38 4.69 18.70
CA GLU A 8 13.08 3.72 19.76
C GLU A 8 12.36 2.48 19.23
N PHE A 9 11.70 2.60 18.08
CA PHE A 9 10.89 1.53 17.49
C PHE A 9 11.53 0.92 16.24
N VAL A 10 12.33 1.68 15.49
CA VAL A 10 12.87 1.28 14.19
C VAL A 10 14.29 1.82 13.99
N GLU A 11 15.21 0.95 13.56
CA GLU A 11 16.55 1.39 13.16
C GLU A 11 16.53 1.95 11.73
N PHE A 12 16.94 3.20 11.57
CA PHE A 12 16.98 3.88 10.28
C PHE A 12 18.35 3.76 9.62
N THR A 13 18.36 3.34 8.36
CA THR A 13 19.57 3.27 7.53
C THR A 13 19.92 4.64 6.94
N HIS A 14 18.90 5.43 6.59
CA HIS A 14 19.06 6.77 6.06
C HIS A 14 17.91 7.66 6.53
N VAL A 15 18.18 8.96 6.66
CA VAL A 15 17.15 9.96 7.01
C VAL A 15 17.30 11.15 6.07
N LYS A 16 16.20 11.55 5.44
CA LYS A 16 16.14 12.73 4.59
C LYS A 16 15.15 13.73 5.17
N THR A 17 15.66 14.92 5.49
CA THR A 17 14.86 16.03 6.00
C THR A 17 14.60 17.04 4.90
N LEU A 18 13.34 17.45 4.78
CA LEU A 18 12.83 18.50 3.89
C LEU A 18 12.05 19.50 4.75
N ASP A 19 11.78 20.70 4.24
CA ASP A 19 11.21 21.81 5.02
C ASP A 19 10.01 21.44 5.92
N HIS A 20 9.13 20.55 5.45
CA HIS A 20 7.93 20.11 6.19
C HIS A 20 7.75 18.58 6.20
N GLN A 21 8.80 17.81 5.88
CA GLN A 21 8.71 16.36 5.75
C GLN A 21 10.01 15.71 6.23
N ILE A 22 9.88 14.60 6.96
CA ILE A 22 10.99 13.73 7.33
C ILE A 22 10.72 12.37 6.69
N ILE A 23 11.71 11.86 5.95
CA ILE A 23 11.63 10.55 5.31
C ILE A 23 12.65 9.65 6.00
N LEU A 24 12.13 8.58 6.59
CA LEU A 24 12.88 7.62 7.38
C LEU A 24 12.99 6.32 6.61
N PHE A 25 14.22 5.92 6.25
CA PHE A 25 14.49 4.71 5.51
C PHE A 25 14.93 3.60 6.47
N TYR A 26 14.38 2.40 6.30
CA TYR A 26 14.71 1.23 7.11
C TYR A 26 14.60 -0.04 6.25
N GLU A 27 15.29 -1.10 6.65
CA GLU A 27 15.34 -2.37 5.91
C GLU A 27 14.70 -3.54 6.66
N GLN A 28 14.46 -3.38 7.95
CA GLN A 28 13.98 -4.45 8.81
C GLN A 28 12.48 -4.69 8.63
N ASN A 29 12.03 -5.94 8.77
CA ASN A 29 10.62 -6.23 8.97
C ASN A 29 10.25 -5.82 10.39
N ILE A 30 9.23 -4.98 10.51
CA ILE A 30 8.83 -4.43 11.78
C ILE A 30 7.46 -4.99 12.14
N ASP A 31 7.36 -5.61 13.31
CA ASP A 31 6.13 -6.13 13.88
C ASP A 31 5.45 -5.09 14.81
N ILE A 32 5.45 -3.83 14.37
CA ILE A 32 4.81 -2.73 15.09
C ILE A 32 3.74 -2.09 14.24
N SER A 33 2.72 -1.57 14.92
CA SER A 33 1.73 -0.71 14.33
C SER A 33 2.26 0.71 14.23
N PHE A 34 2.70 1.13 13.05
CA PHE A 34 3.09 2.51 12.79
C PHE A 34 1.98 3.52 13.10
N LYS A 35 0.72 3.09 13.00
CA LYS A 35 -0.44 3.88 13.40
C LYS A 35 -0.43 4.17 14.91
N ASP A 36 -0.09 3.19 15.74
CA ASP A 36 -0.02 3.39 17.19
C ASP A 36 1.23 4.18 17.57
N VAL A 37 2.35 3.97 16.87
CA VAL A 37 3.57 4.77 17.05
C VAL A 37 3.29 6.25 16.80
N ILE A 38 2.68 6.62 15.66
CA ILE A 38 2.41 8.03 15.38
C ILE A 38 1.43 8.63 16.39
N LEU A 39 0.43 7.87 16.85
CA LEU A 39 -0.50 8.33 17.88
C LEU A 39 0.21 8.66 19.20
N ASN A 40 1.12 7.78 19.65
CA ASN A 40 1.91 8.01 20.86
C ASN A 40 2.83 9.22 20.69
N VAL A 41 3.54 9.33 19.56
CA VAL A 41 4.43 10.46 19.28
C VAL A 41 3.66 11.78 19.25
N MET A 42 2.48 11.83 18.63
CA MET A 42 1.63 13.02 18.62
C MET A 42 1.19 13.41 20.04
N SER A 43 0.83 12.43 20.87
CA SER A 43 0.47 12.65 22.28
C SER A 43 1.62 13.24 23.09
N ASP A 44 2.83 12.66 22.97
CA ASP A 44 4.00 13.08 23.75
C ASP A 44 4.55 14.44 23.32
N THR A 45 4.46 14.75 22.02
CA THR A 45 4.97 16.00 21.45
C THR A 45 3.93 17.12 21.43
N LEU A 46 2.67 16.83 21.75
CA LEU A 46 1.53 17.74 21.61
C LEU A 46 1.50 18.43 20.22
N THR A 47 1.92 17.70 19.18
CA THR A 47 2.06 18.21 17.82
C THR A 47 1.22 17.36 16.87
N ASP A 48 0.49 18.01 15.97
CA ASP A 48 -0.22 17.32 14.91
C ASP A 48 0.77 16.81 13.86
N LEU A 49 0.88 15.49 13.75
CA LEU A 49 1.73 14.84 12.79
C LEU A 49 0.91 13.96 11.85
N ARG A 50 1.46 13.75 10.66
CA ARG A 50 0.96 12.79 9.68
C ARG A 50 2.06 11.82 9.32
N LEU A 51 1.76 10.53 9.37
CA LEU A 51 2.65 9.47 8.94
C LEU A 51 2.07 8.76 7.72
N TYR A 52 2.91 8.55 6.71
CA TYR A 52 2.66 7.60 5.64
C TYR A 52 3.63 6.43 5.79
N ALA A 53 3.10 5.22 5.92
CA ALA A 53 3.89 3.99 5.89
C ALA A 53 3.87 3.42 4.47
N SER A 54 5.04 3.41 3.82
CA SER A 54 5.18 2.77 2.51
C SER A 54 5.24 1.26 2.65
N HIS A 55 5.01 0.56 1.56
CA HIS A 55 5.45 -0.82 1.46
C HIS A 55 6.98 -0.92 1.27
N HIS A 56 7.48 -2.16 1.33
CA HIS A 56 8.86 -2.50 1.05
C HIS A 56 9.19 -2.44 -0.46
N TYR A 57 10.28 -1.79 -0.83
CA TYR A 57 10.75 -1.75 -2.22
C TYR A 57 11.97 -2.65 -2.39
N ALA A 58 12.02 -3.39 -3.50
CA ALA A 58 13.11 -4.34 -3.74
C ALA A 58 14.44 -3.64 -4.05
N THR A 59 14.39 -2.41 -4.57
CA THR A 59 15.59 -1.63 -4.93
C THR A 59 15.44 -0.15 -4.55
N GLU A 60 16.57 0.50 -4.29
CA GLU A 60 16.64 1.94 -4.03
C GLU A 60 16.11 2.78 -5.19
N LEU A 61 16.41 2.36 -6.43
CA LEU A 61 15.96 3.04 -7.64
C LEU A 61 14.44 3.04 -7.75
N GLU A 62 13.79 1.89 -7.52
CA GLU A 62 12.33 1.77 -7.54
C GLU A 62 11.70 2.63 -6.44
N ARG A 63 12.25 2.56 -5.22
CA ARG A 63 11.81 3.36 -4.07
C ARG A 63 11.86 4.85 -4.38
N ASP A 64 12.96 5.35 -4.92
CA ASP A 64 13.16 6.77 -5.14
C ASP A 64 12.24 7.30 -6.26
N GLN A 65 11.99 6.50 -7.30
CA GLN A 65 10.98 6.82 -8.33
C GLN A 65 9.56 6.88 -7.73
N GLN A 66 9.21 5.92 -6.87
CA GLN A 66 7.88 5.87 -6.25
C GLN A 66 7.69 6.95 -5.19
N LEU A 67 8.76 7.36 -4.50
CA LEU A 67 8.71 8.42 -3.50
C LEU A 67 8.16 9.73 -4.07
N GLU A 68 8.55 10.10 -5.29
CA GLU A 68 7.99 11.29 -5.94
C GLU A 68 6.51 11.16 -6.26
N VAL A 69 6.07 9.98 -6.70
CA VAL A 69 4.66 9.69 -7.00
C VAL A 69 3.83 9.77 -5.72
N VAL A 70 4.25 9.08 -4.67
CA VAL A 70 3.59 9.10 -3.35
C VAL A 70 3.48 10.53 -2.82
N ARG A 71 4.55 11.32 -2.92
CA ARG A 71 4.53 12.72 -2.47
C ARG A 71 3.52 13.58 -3.23
N LYS A 72 3.25 13.31 -4.50
CA LYS A 72 2.17 13.97 -5.26
C LYS A 72 0.82 13.53 -4.75
N LEU A 73 0.58 12.21 -4.64
CA LEU A 73 -0.68 11.64 -4.15
C LEU A 73 -1.05 12.14 -2.75
N LEU A 74 -0.07 12.26 -1.84
CA LEU A 74 -0.28 12.75 -0.48
C LEU A 74 -0.59 14.24 -0.41
N LYS A 75 -0.16 15.06 -1.40
CA LYS A 75 -0.45 16.50 -1.43
C LYS A 75 -1.93 16.78 -1.73
N ASP A 76 -2.59 15.90 -2.47
CA ASP A 76 -4.00 16.04 -2.80
C ASP A 76 -4.92 15.71 -1.59
N ILE A 77 -4.36 15.07 -0.56
CA ILE A 77 -5.07 14.71 0.66
C ILE A 77 -4.90 15.80 1.73
N GLN A 78 -5.98 16.46 2.13
CA GLN A 78 -5.95 17.50 3.16
C GLN A 78 -5.35 17.00 4.48
N PHE A 79 -4.42 17.76 5.08
CA PHE A 79 -3.64 17.34 6.26
C PHE A 79 -4.48 16.80 7.43
N ALA A 80 -5.60 17.45 7.75
CA ALA A 80 -6.45 17.10 8.88
C ALA A 80 -7.29 15.81 8.69
N GLN A 81 -7.36 15.27 7.46
CA GLN A 81 -8.25 14.14 7.16
C GLN A 81 -7.73 12.80 7.71
N TYR A 82 -6.41 12.61 7.69
CA TYR A 82 -5.75 11.39 8.14
C TYR A 82 -4.42 11.72 8.83
N PHE A 83 -4.22 11.19 10.04
CA PHE A 83 -2.93 11.22 10.74
C PHE A 83 -2.05 10.03 10.35
N TYR A 84 -2.63 8.93 9.89
CA TYR A 84 -1.94 7.75 9.39
C TYR A 84 -2.44 7.40 8.00
N LEU A 85 -1.53 7.16 7.06
CA LEU A 85 -1.80 6.72 5.70
C LEU A 85 -0.94 5.52 5.33
N ASP A 86 -1.50 4.67 4.49
CA ASP A 86 -0.81 3.62 3.73
C ASP A 86 -1.40 3.59 2.31
N ASP A 87 -0.90 2.69 1.46
CA ASP A 87 -1.37 2.54 0.08
C ASP A 87 -2.87 2.23 0.01
N LYS A 88 -3.45 1.57 1.03
CA LYS A 88 -4.89 1.27 1.09
C LYS A 88 -5.70 2.52 1.31
N ILE A 89 -5.27 3.41 2.20
CA ILE A 89 -5.93 4.70 2.44
C ILE A 89 -5.79 5.61 1.21
N ILE A 90 -4.60 5.66 0.59
CA ILE A 90 -4.39 6.43 -0.64
C ILE A 90 -5.34 5.96 -1.74
N LEU A 91 -5.45 4.63 -1.96
CA LEU A 91 -6.37 4.09 -2.95
C LEU A 91 -7.83 4.43 -2.63
N LYS A 92 -8.26 4.23 -1.37
CA LYS A 92 -9.63 4.53 -0.92
C LYS A 92 -10.00 6.00 -1.11
N HIS A 93 -9.08 6.91 -0.83
CA HIS A 93 -9.29 8.35 -1.02
C HIS A 93 -9.50 8.72 -2.49
N ASN A 94 -8.76 8.05 -3.40
CA ASN A 94 -8.75 8.36 -4.82
C ASN A 94 -9.70 7.46 -5.66
N LEU A 95 -10.67 6.79 -5.04
CA LEU A 95 -11.56 5.87 -5.75
C LEU A 95 -12.40 6.56 -6.84
N ILE A 96 -12.77 7.81 -6.66
CA ILE A 96 -13.59 8.55 -7.65
C ILE A 96 -12.73 8.97 -8.85
N HIS A 97 -11.43 9.16 -8.66
CA HIS A 97 -10.51 9.64 -9.69
C HIS A 97 -9.20 8.85 -9.65
N ILE A 98 -9.21 7.67 -10.27
CA ILE A 98 -8.05 6.80 -10.39
C ILE A 98 -7.17 7.30 -11.54
N THR A 99 -5.98 7.79 -11.22
CA THR A 99 -4.96 8.16 -12.21
C THR A 99 -4.13 6.96 -12.63
N GLU A 100 -3.47 7.06 -13.79
CA GLU A 100 -2.54 6.02 -14.25
C GLU A 100 -1.32 5.90 -13.32
N GLU A 101 -0.85 6.99 -12.71
CA GLU A 101 0.22 6.93 -11.71
C GLU A 101 -0.20 6.17 -10.46
N LEU A 102 -1.41 6.41 -9.95
CA LEU A 102 -1.94 5.66 -8.80
C LEU A 102 -2.07 4.19 -9.14
N LYS A 103 -2.61 3.86 -10.31
CA LYS A 103 -2.76 2.47 -10.77
C LYS A 103 -1.42 1.75 -10.84
N LYS A 104 -0.38 2.41 -11.39
CA LYS A 104 0.99 1.88 -11.42
C LYS A 104 1.56 1.71 -10.02
N HIS A 105 1.35 2.68 -9.14
CA HIS A 105 1.85 2.65 -7.76
C HIS A 105 1.25 1.47 -6.96
N ILE A 106 -0.05 1.23 -7.11
CA ILE A 106 -0.76 0.15 -6.39
C ILE A 106 -0.50 -1.23 -7.02
N LEU A 107 -0.61 -1.37 -8.34
CA LEU A 107 -0.47 -2.67 -9.02
C LEU A 107 1.00 -3.08 -9.22
N ARG A 108 1.92 -2.11 -9.23
CA ARG A 108 3.38 -2.32 -9.32
C ARG A 108 3.74 -3.17 -10.53
N LYS A 109 4.45 -4.28 -10.33
CA LYS A 109 4.84 -5.19 -11.41
C LYS A 109 3.63 -5.80 -12.14
N PHE A 110 2.45 -5.83 -11.53
CA PHE A 110 1.23 -6.36 -12.15
C PHE A 110 0.48 -5.35 -13.01
N THR A 111 0.94 -4.09 -13.10
CA THR A 111 0.30 -3.04 -13.92
C THR A 111 -0.02 -3.54 -15.35
N ASN A 112 0.92 -4.27 -15.96
CA ASN A 112 0.78 -4.79 -17.32
C ASN A 112 0.59 -6.31 -17.39
N ASP A 113 0.46 -6.99 -16.24
CA ASP A 113 0.28 -8.44 -16.17
C ASP A 113 -1.20 -8.81 -16.36
N GLN A 114 -1.62 -8.89 -17.62
CA GLN A 114 -3.00 -9.24 -17.98
C GLN A 114 -3.45 -10.58 -17.38
N THR A 115 -2.54 -11.54 -17.23
CA THR A 115 -2.89 -12.86 -16.67
C THR A 115 -3.21 -12.76 -15.18
N MET A 116 -2.40 -12.01 -14.43
CA MET A 116 -2.64 -11.76 -13.01
C MET A 116 -3.92 -10.94 -12.83
N LEU A 117 -4.05 -9.81 -13.52
CA LEU A 117 -5.23 -8.93 -13.41
C LEU A 117 -6.52 -9.66 -13.78
N GLN A 118 -6.52 -10.49 -14.83
CA GLN A 118 -7.66 -11.33 -15.18
C GLN A 118 -7.97 -12.36 -14.09
N SER A 119 -6.95 -12.95 -13.46
CA SER A 119 -7.15 -13.91 -12.37
C SER A 119 -7.83 -13.25 -11.17
N ILE A 120 -7.39 -12.04 -10.80
CA ILE A 120 -8.01 -11.25 -9.72
C ILE A 120 -9.43 -10.86 -10.09
N LYS A 121 -9.66 -10.35 -11.30
CA LYS A 121 -10.98 -9.95 -11.79
C LYS A 121 -11.98 -11.11 -11.74
N VAL A 122 -11.63 -12.27 -12.33
CA VAL A 122 -12.52 -13.45 -12.32
C VAL A 122 -12.76 -13.96 -10.91
N TYR A 123 -11.77 -13.89 -10.03
CA TYR A 123 -11.95 -14.23 -8.62
C TYR A 123 -12.99 -13.35 -7.94
N LEU A 124 -12.90 -12.03 -8.12
CA LEU A 124 -13.82 -11.05 -7.55
C LEU A 124 -15.24 -11.18 -8.16
N GLU A 125 -15.34 -11.35 -9.48
CA GLU A 125 -16.61 -11.59 -10.19
C GLU A 125 -17.25 -12.94 -9.84
N SER A 126 -16.46 -13.89 -9.34
CA SER A 126 -16.96 -15.17 -8.79
C SER A 126 -17.33 -15.05 -7.31
N ASN A 127 -17.68 -13.86 -6.81
CA ASN A 127 -17.99 -13.57 -5.41
C ASN A 127 -16.91 -14.07 -4.45
N GLN A 128 -15.64 -13.89 -4.81
CA GLN A 128 -14.48 -14.35 -4.03
C GLN A 128 -14.48 -15.88 -3.77
N ASN A 129 -15.20 -16.66 -4.60
CA ASN A 129 -15.21 -18.12 -4.53
C ASN A 129 -14.06 -18.72 -5.35
N SER A 130 -13.03 -19.24 -4.68
CA SER A 130 -11.84 -19.77 -5.35
C SER A 130 -12.11 -21.00 -6.22
N SER A 131 -13.10 -21.83 -5.86
CA SER A 131 -13.43 -23.03 -6.65
C SER A 131 -14.13 -22.67 -7.96
N LEU A 132 -15.09 -21.74 -7.90
CA LEU A 132 -15.79 -21.23 -9.08
C LEU A 132 -14.84 -20.44 -10.00
N ALA A 133 -14.03 -19.56 -9.43
CA ALA A 133 -13.07 -18.76 -10.18
C ALA A 133 -12.01 -19.64 -10.88
N ALA A 134 -11.48 -20.65 -10.19
CA ALA A 134 -10.51 -21.58 -10.79
C ALA A 134 -11.11 -22.35 -11.96
N LYS A 135 -12.38 -22.79 -11.83
CA LYS A 135 -13.12 -23.41 -12.94
C LYS A 135 -13.27 -22.45 -14.12
N ASN A 136 -13.66 -21.19 -13.87
CA ASN A 136 -13.83 -20.17 -14.91
C ASN A 136 -12.51 -19.77 -15.58
N LEU A 137 -11.39 -19.86 -14.87
CA LEU A 137 -10.05 -19.59 -15.38
C LEU A 137 -9.39 -20.82 -16.01
N TYR A 138 -10.02 -22.00 -15.96
CA TYR A 138 -9.44 -23.28 -16.40
C TYR A 138 -8.08 -23.59 -15.75
N VAL A 139 -7.93 -23.24 -14.47
CA VAL A 139 -6.73 -23.55 -13.67
C VAL A 139 -7.10 -24.39 -12.45
N HIS A 140 -6.10 -25.02 -11.85
CA HIS A 140 -6.31 -25.69 -10.57
C HIS A 140 -6.53 -24.66 -9.45
N ARG A 141 -7.37 -24.99 -8.46
CA ARG A 141 -7.67 -24.11 -7.31
C ARG A 141 -6.41 -23.63 -6.60
N ASN A 142 -5.43 -24.51 -6.39
CA ASN A 142 -4.17 -24.16 -5.73
C ASN A 142 -3.36 -23.14 -6.54
N THR A 143 -3.38 -23.23 -7.87
CA THR A 143 -2.72 -22.25 -8.74
C THR A 143 -3.36 -20.87 -8.59
N LEU A 144 -4.69 -20.79 -8.50
CA LEU A 144 -5.37 -19.54 -8.22
C LEU A 144 -4.99 -19.01 -6.83
N ILE A 145 -5.02 -19.85 -5.79
CA ILE A 145 -4.63 -19.44 -4.42
C ILE A 145 -3.22 -18.85 -4.40
N GLN A 146 -2.26 -19.50 -5.06
CA GLN A 146 -0.89 -18.98 -5.19
C GLN A 146 -0.83 -17.62 -5.89
N ARG A 147 -1.65 -17.40 -6.93
CA ARG A 147 -1.75 -16.09 -7.59
C ARG A 147 -2.31 -15.02 -6.63
N LEU A 148 -3.34 -15.35 -5.85
CA LEU A 148 -3.89 -14.43 -4.84
C LEU A 148 -2.86 -14.09 -3.75
N ASP A 149 -2.13 -15.09 -3.26
CA ASP A 149 -1.05 -14.86 -2.27
C ASP A 149 0.05 -13.98 -2.85
N LYS A 150 0.48 -14.24 -4.09
CA LYS A 150 1.48 -13.41 -4.77
C LYS A 150 0.98 -11.98 -5.00
N PHE A 151 -0.31 -11.81 -5.30
CA PHE A 151 -0.91 -10.49 -5.44
C PHE A 151 -0.85 -9.70 -4.13
N LYS A 152 -1.24 -10.33 -3.02
CA LYS A 152 -1.16 -9.75 -1.68
C LYS A 152 0.26 -9.41 -1.28
N GLU A 153 1.20 -10.34 -1.47
CA GLU A 153 2.61 -10.15 -1.12
C GLU A 153 3.20 -8.91 -1.80
N ILE A 154 2.87 -8.70 -3.08
CA ILE A 154 3.48 -7.66 -3.90
C ILE A 154 2.76 -6.33 -3.81
N THR A 155 1.43 -6.31 -3.65
CA THR A 155 0.65 -5.05 -3.62
C THR A 155 0.30 -4.63 -2.20
N GLY A 156 0.31 -5.55 -1.23
CA GLY A 156 -0.20 -5.33 0.13
C GLY A 156 -1.72 -5.48 0.27
N PHE A 157 -2.44 -5.75 -0.83
CA PHE A 157 -3.91 -5.89 -0.85
C PHE A 157 -4.32 -7.37 -0.83
N ASP A 158 -5.06 -7.78 0.19
CA ASP A 158 -5.66 -9.10 0.26
C ASP A 158 -7.06 -9.08 -0.32
N VAL A 159 -7.21 -9.44 -1.59
CA VAL A 159 -8.51 -9.44 -2.29
C VAL A 159 -9.52 -10.48 -1.76
N ARG A 160 -9.17 -11.24 -0.73
CA ARG A 160 -10.11 -12.07 0.06
C ARG A 160 -10.85 -11.24 1.11
N ASP A 161 -10.24 -10.14 1.57
CA ASP A 161 -10.89 -9.16 2.43
C ASP A 161 -11.67 -8.17 1.57
N PHE A 162 -12.93 -7.94 1.92
CA PHE A 162 -13.81 -7.05 1.15
C PHE A 162 -13.26 -5.60 1.07
N ASN A 163 -12.63 -5.11 2.14
CA ASN A 163 -12.12 -3.73 2.20
C ASN A 163 -10.94 -3.48 1.26
N ASP A 164 -10.23 -4.53 0.86
CA ASP A 164 -9.17 -4.51 -0.14
C ASP A 164 -9.71 -4.90 -1.52
N ALA A 165 -10.61 -5.87 -1.57
CA ALA A 165 -11.22 -6.38 -2.80
C ALA A 165 -11.98 -5.33 -3.59
N PHE A 166 -12.87 -4.58 -2.92
CA PHE A 166 -13.68 -3.55 -3.56
C PHE A 166 -12.86 -2.47 -4.28
N PRO A 167 -11.89 -1.79 -3.62
CA PRO A 167 -11.10 -0.77 -4.29
C PRO A 167 -10.19 -1.35 -5.38
N ILE A 168 -9.67 -2.57 -5.21
CA ILE A 168 -8.89 -3.25 -6.26
C ILE A 168 -9.75 -3.59 -7.47
N TYR A 169 -10.99 -4.05 -7.28
CA TYR A 169 -11.89 -4.29 -8.40
C TYR A 169 -12.13 -3.02 -9.21
N HIS A 170 -12.34 -1.88 -8.53
CA HIS A 170 -12.52 -0.59 -9.20
C HIS A 170 -11.28 -0.16 -9.98
N LEU A 171 -10.08 -0.48 -9.48
CA LEU A 171 -8.80 -0.18 -10.10
C LEU A 171 -8.52 -0.95 -11.39
N ILE A 172 -9.05 -2.18 -11.50
CA ILE A 172 -8.77 -3.10 -12.61
C ILE A 172 -9.94 -3.27 -13.59
N LYS A 173 -11.12 -2.72 -13.27
CA LYS A 173 -12.32 -2.84 -14.10
C LYS A 173 -12.23 -2.04 -15.39
#